data_AF-A0A6N6KQV7-F1
#
_entry.id   AF-A0A6N6KQV7-F1
#
_cell.length_a   1.000
_cell.length_b   1.000
_cell.length_c   1.000
_cell.angle_alpha   90.00
_cell.angle_beta   90.00
_cell.angle_gamma   90.00
#
_symmetry.space_group_name_H-M   'P 1'
#
loop_
_entity.id
_entity.type
_entity.pdbx_description
1 polymer ?
#
loop_
_entity_poly.entity_id
_entity_poly.type
_entity_poly.pdbx_seq_one_letter_code
_entity_poly.pdbx_strand_id
1 'polypeptide(L)'
;MEAFEDVDVGLDEPQGGGSRLPVNLSPDLLRSPWLIGGAGVVLGLILGLVWAYLIAPVQWVDQPIDNLRADLKEEYARLVIDSYSRNEDLGLAVQRISEIGDDASQTLANISNSPGSQDIEAINQVLTNYNIQMAGGLPEAEEGTPPQAEEPAAEEGGLSPVGTFMIACGALSIITVILAFYIFWRRQNQGPIEPSTAAMAQEFSRSVEQTDYVALGADQPLAQWMTTYLVGDDLFDDSFSIDSAIGEFMGECGVGIAETIGVGEPKRVSAFEVWLFDKNDIQTVTKVVMSAHAHNDDATRDRLAAKGEPIFAEPGKETVLETATLQMVARIVDMSYGDGALPEQSFFERMTIELAVWSKV
;
A
#
# COMPACT_ATOMS: atom_id res chain seq x y z
N MET A 1 -57.05 53.99 -19.03
CA MET A 1 -58.00 53.14 -19.76
C MET A 1 -57.25 51.89 -20.15
N GLU A 2 -57.61 50.78 -19.51
CA GLU A 2 -57.61 49.36 -19.96
C GLU A 2 -56.44 48.89 -20.84
N ALA A 3 -55.53 47.99 -20.40
CA ALA A 3 -55.67 46.58 -19.99
C ALA A 3 -56.02 45.60 -21.14
N PHE A 4 -55.36 44.42 -21.08
CA PHE A 4 -55.56 43.15 -21.82
C PHE A 4 -54.81 43.01 -23.17
N GLU A 5 -54.12 41.92 -23.50
CA GLU A 5 -53.79 40.64 -22.83
C GLU A 5 -52.71 39.93 -23.67
N ASP A 6 -51.85 39.15 -23.02
CA ASP A 6 -50.83 38.28 -23.62
C ASP A 6 -51.47 37.15 -24.45
N VAL A 7 -50.84 36.82 -25.59
CA VAL A 7 -51.08 35.56 -26.32
C VAL A 7 -49.76 34.81 -26.39
N ASP A 8 -49.65 33.79 -25.55
CA ASP A 8 -48.59 32.80 -25.50
C ASP A 8 -48.80 31.77 -26.62
N VAL A 9 -47.84 31.66 -27.55
CA VAL A 9 -47.82 30.66 -28.61
C VAL A 9 -46.63 29.74 -28.35
N GLY A 10 -46.92 28.62 -27.69
CA GLY A 10 -45.97 27.54 -27.47
C GLY A 10 -45.50 26.94 -28.79
N LEU A 11 -44.18 26.87 -28.96
CA LEU A 11 -43.52 26.04 -29.95
C LEU A 11 -42.61 25.06 -29.22
N ASP A 12 -42.97 23.78 -29.33
CA ASP A 12 -42.21 22.62 -28.86
C ASP A 12 -40.81 22.56 -29.49
N GLU A 13 -39.78 22.37 -28.66
CA GLU A 13 -38.47 21.85 -29.07
C GLU A 13 -38.20 20.47 -28.43
N PRO A 14 -37.49 19.56 -29.13
CA PRO A 14 -37.53 18.14 -28.87
C PRO A 14 -36.61 17.69 -27.73
N GLN A 15 -37.13 16.77 -26.91
CA GLN A 15 -36.42 16.04 -25.86
C GLN A 15 -35.32 15.12 -26.45
N GLY A 16 -34.07 15.60 -26.44
CA GLY A 16 -32.88 14.80 -26.70
C GLY A 16 -32.44 14.05 -25.44
N GLY A 17 -32.80 12.77 -25.36
CA GLY A 17 -32.48 11.87 -24.25
C GLY A 17 -30.98 11.62 -24.07
N GLY A 18 -30.38 12.28 -23.08
CA GLY A 18 -29.08 11.91 -22.52
C GLY A 18 -29.26 10.83 -21.46
N SER A 19 -29.19 9.55 -21.84
CA SER A 19 -29.06 8.44 -20.88
C SER A 19 -27.68 8.49 -20.21
N ARG A 20 -27.56 9.26 -19.13
CA ARG A 20 -26.45 9.13 -18.18
C ARG A 20 -26.87 8.11 -17.12
N LEU A 21 -26.36 6.89 -17.23
CA LEU A 21 -26.43 5.91 -16.14
C LEU A 21 -25.75 6.54 -14.90
N PRO A 22 -26.46 6.71 -13.77
CA PRO A 22 -25.79 7.15 -12.55
C PRO A 22 -24.98 5.96 -12.03
N VAL A 23 -23.66 6.01 -12.21
CA VAL A 23 -22.74 5.15 -11.45
C VAL A 23 -22.65 5.74 -10.04
N ASN A 24 -23.71 5.55 -9.26
CA ASN A 24 -23.68 5.78 -7.83
C ASN A 24 -22.98 4.59 -7.18
N LEU A 25 -21.66 4.68 -7.04
CA LEU A 25 -20.90 3.83 -6.13
C LEU A 25 -21.28 4.24 -4.70
N SER A 26 -22.23 3.54 -4.10
CA SER A 26 -22.61 3.75 -2.70
C SER A 26 -21.37 3.52 -1.79
N PRO A 27 -21.07 4.44 -0.84
CA PRO A 27 -19.91 4.34 0.05
C PRO A 27 -19.89 3.09 0.95
N ASP A 28 -20.99 2.33 1.01
CA ASP A 28 -21.07 1.04 1.71
C ASP A 28 -20.38 -0.12 0.97
N LEU A 29 -20.17 -0.03 -0.35
CA LEU A 29 -19.51 -1.10 -1.13
C LEU A 29 -17.99 -1.14 -0.88
N LEU A 30 -17.41 -0.02 -0.43
CA LEU A 30 -15.99 0.16 -0.10
C LEU A 30 -15.61 -0.32 1.31
N ARG A 31 -16.58 -0.80 2.11
CA ARG A 31 -16.32 -1.33 3.47
C ARG A 31 -16.14 -2.84 3.51
N SER A 32 -16.32 -3.55 2.39
CA SER A 32 -16.17 -5.01 2.35
C SER A 32 -14.81 -5.42 1.80
N PRO A 33 -13.92 -6.02 2.62
CA PRO A 33 -12.55 -6.33 2.21
C PRO A 33 -12.48 -7.34 1.04
N TRP A 34 -13.50 -8.19 0.86
CA TRP A 34 -13.57 -9.16 -0.23
C TRP A 34 -13.92 -8.51 -1.59
N LEU A 35 -14.71 -7.43 -1.60
CA LEU A 35 -15.05 -6.70 -2.83
C LEU A 35 -13.85 -5.90 -3.35
N ILE A 36 -13.06 -5.31 -2.46
CA ILE A 36 -11.81 -4.64 -2.80
C ILE A 36 -10.79 -5.65 -3.34
N GLY A 37 -10.67 -6.81 -2.68
CA GLY A 37 -9.81 -7.90 -3.15
C GLY A 37 -10.21 -8.41 -4.55
N GLY A 38 -11.51 -8.66 -4.77
CA GLY A 38 -12.02 -9.10 -6.07
C GLY A 38 -11.83 -8.06 -7.18
N ALA A 39 -12.11 -6.78 -6.89
CA ALA A 39 -11.90 -5.69 -7.84
C ALA A 39 -10.42 -5.55 -8.23
N GLY A 40 -9.50 -5.72 -7.28
CA GLY A 40 -8.06 -5.69 -7.55
C GLY A 40 -7.59 -6.79 -8.50
N VAL A 41 -8.10 -8.02 -8.34
CA VAL A 41 -7.77 -9.14 -9.24
C VAL A 41 -8.28 -8.89 -10.66
N VAL A 42 -9.52 -8.41 -10.79
CA VAL A 42 -10.11 -8.09 -12.09
C VAL A 42 -9.33 -6.98 -12.79
N LEU A 43 -8.96 -5.92 -12.06
CA LEU A 43 -8.16 -4.83 -12.60
C LEU A 43 -6.77 -5.31 -13.06
N GLY A 44 -6.13 -6.18 -12.27
CA GLY A 44 -4.84 -6.78 -12.61
C GLY A 44 -4.87 -7.62 -13.88
N LEU A 45 -5.92 -8.45 -14.07
CA LEU A 45 -6.09 -9.23 -15.30
C LEU A 45 -6.28 -8.36 -16.53
N ILE A 46 -7.08 -7.29 -16.42
CA ILE A 46 -7.32 -6.34 -17.51
C ILE A 46 -6.01 -5.67 -17.91
N LEU A 47 -5.23 -5.19 -16.93
CA LEU A 47 -3.94 -4.54 -17.20
C LEU A 47 -2.93 -5.51 -17.80
N GLY A 48 -2.89 -6.76 -17.34
CA GLY A 48 -2.02 -7.80 -17.92
C GLY A 48 -2.35 -8.12 -19.37
N LEU A 49 -3.64 -8.21 -19.72
CA LEU A 49 -4.07 -8.43 -21.10
C LEU A 49 -3.75 -7.24 -22.00
N VAL A 50 -3.95 -6.00 -21.53
CA VAL A 50 -3.57 -4.80 -22.28
C VAL A 50 -2.07 -4.78 -22.54
N TRP A 51 -1.25 -5.11 -21.54
CA TRP A 51 0.20 -5.13 -21.71
C TRP A 51 0.66 -6.20 -22.74
N ALA A 52 0.11 -7.42 -22.64
CA ALA A 52 0.47 -8.53 -23.52
C ALA A 52 0.11 -8.30 -24.99
N TYR A 53 -0.95 -7.55 -25.28
CA TYR A 53 -1.38 -7.31 -26.66
C TYR A 53 -0.96 -5.94 -27.24
N LEU A 54 -0.79 -4.91 -26.40
CA LEU A 54 -0.54 -3.55 -26.86
C LEU A 54 0.94 -3.13 -26.79
N ILE A 55 1.68 -3.63 -25.79
CA ILE A 55 3.05 -3.20 -25.52
C ILE A 55 4.07 -4.22 -26.04
N ALA A 56 3.79 -5.52 -25.85
CA ALA A 56 4.70 -6.59 -26.22
C ALA A 56 3.97 -7.74 -26.94
N PRO A 57 3.47 -7.52 -28.18
CA PRO A 57 2.83 -8.57 -28.94
C PRO A 57 3.81 -9.71 -29.23
N VAL A 58 3.32 -10.95 -29.14
CA VAL A 58 4.12 -12.14 -29.46
C VAL A 58 4.47 -12.13 -30.94
N GLN A 59 5.76 -12.19 -31.26
CA GLN A 59 6.27 -12.31 -32.62
C GLN A 59 6.82 -13.72 -32.81
N TRP A 60 6.37 -14.40 -33.88
CA TRP A 60 6.92 -15.67 -34.30
C TRP A 60 7.96 -15.41 -35.39
N VAL A 61 9.20 -15.77 -35.13
CA VAL A 61 10.34 -15.61 -36.05
C VAL A 61 10.88 -17.01 -36.38
N ASP A 62 11.43 -17.19 -37.58
CA ASP A 62 12.05 -18.43 -38.04
C ASP A 62 11.13 -19.67 -37.94
N GLN A 63 9.88 -19.50 -38.36
CA GLN A 63 8.93 -20.61 -38.42
C GLN A 63 9.34 -21.64 -39.50
N PRO A 64 9.07 -22.93 -39.29
CA PRO A 64 9.30 -23.95 -40.30
C PRO A 64 8.46 -23.70 -41.57
N ILE A 65 8.90 -24.30 -42.68
CA ILE A 65 8.31 -24.10 -44.01
C ILE A 65 6.84 -24.58 -44.08
N ASP A 66 6.45 -25.53 -43.23
CA ASP A 66 5.08 -26.03 -43.08
C ASP A 66 4.06 -24.95 -42.65
N ASN A 67 4.51 -23.89 -41.97
CA ASN A 67 3.68 -22.78 -41.50
C ASN A 67 3.58 -21.62 -42.52
N LEU A 68 4.23 -21.73 -43.68
CA LEU A 68 4.10 -20.74 -44.75
C LEU A 68 2.68 -20.71 -45.34
N ARG A 69 2.31 -19.55 -45.88
CA ARG A 69 1.07 -19.41 -46.66
C ARG A 69 1.17 -20.27 -47.95
N ALA A 70 0.04 -20.78 -48.43
CA ALA A 70 0.01 -21.74 -49.54
C ALA A 70 0.72 -21.26 -50.83
N ASP A 71 0.63 -19.97 -51.15
CA ASP A 71 1.33 -19.36 -52.28
C ASP A 71 2.85 -19.33 -52.08
N LEU A 72 3.33 -19.06 -50.86
CA LEU A 72 4.75 -19.09 -50.52
C LEU A 72 5.30 -20.52 -50.49
N LYS A 73 4.49 -21.51 -50.08
CA LYS A 73 4.84 -22.93 -50.20
C LYS A 73 5.05 -23.32 -51.66
N GLU A 74 4.20 -22.80 -52.56
CA GLU A 74 4.34 -23.02 -54.01
C GLU A 74 5.58 -22.33 -54.57
N GLU A 75 5.85 -21.08 -54.18
CA GLU A 75 7.06 -20.35 -54.60
C GLU A 75 8.34 -21.03 -54.10
N TYR A 76 8.37 -21.49 -52.85
CA TYR A 76 9.47 -22.27 -52.30
C TYR A 76 9.70 -23.56 -53.09
N ALA A 77 8.63 -24.32 -53.37
CA ALA A 77 8.73 -25.55 -54.16
C ALA A 77 9.27 -25.29 -55.58
N ARG A 78 8.85 -24.19 -56.23
CA ARG A 78 9.40 -23.77 -57.54
C ARG A 78 10.90 -23.46 -57.45
N LEU A 79 11.33 -22.76 -56.39
CA LEU A 79 12.74 -22.50 -56.11
C LEU A 79 13.56 -23.79 -55.91
N VAL A 80 12.99 -24.78 -55.22
CA VAL A 80 13.62 -26.10 -55.04
C VAL A 80 13.76 -26.82 -56.39
N ILE A 81 12.73 -26.78 -57.24
CA ILE A 81 12.75 -27.37 -58.59
C ILE A 81 13.78 -26.66 -59.49
N ASP A 82 13.85 -25.33 -59.46
CA ASP A 82 14.84 -24.55 -60.22
C ASP A 82 16.27 -24.77 -59.71
N SER A 83 16.43 -25.06 -58.41
CA SER A 83 17.72 -25.46 -57.83
C SER A 83 18.10 -26.87 -58.31
N TYR A 84 17.15 -27.80 -58.33
CA TYR A 84 17.35 -29.16 -58.82
C TYR A 84 17.77 -29.16 -60.30
N SER A 85 17.09 -28.38 -61.14
CA SER A 85 17.41 -28.31 -62.58
C SER A 85 18.83 -27.79 -62.88
N ARG A 86 19.48 -27.14 -61.89
CA ARG A 86 20.85 -26.62 -62.03
C ARG A 86 21.90 -27.51 -61.35
N ASN A 87 21.55 -28.08 -60.20
CA ASN A 87 22.49 -28.82 -59.35
C ASN A 87 22.37 -30.34 -59.51
N GLU A 88 21.30 -30.83 -60.14
CA GLU A 88 20.99 -32.25 -60.37
C GLU A 88 20.97 -33.11 -59.08
N ASP A 89 20.85 -32.48 -57.90
CA ASP A 89 20.77 -33.16 -56.61
C ASP A 89 19.32 -33.45 -56.22
N LEU A 90 18.87 -34.64 -56.63
CA LEU A 90 17.49 -35.09 -56.41
C LEU A 90 17.22 -35.41 -54.93
N GLY A 91 18.22 -35.89 -54.19
CA GLY A 91 18.06 -36.23 -52.77
C GLY A 91 17.77 -34.99 -51.93
N LEU A 92 18.55 -33.93 -52.15
CA LEU A 92 18.36 -32.64 -51.49
C LEU A 92 17.04 -31.98 -51.88
N ALA A 93 16.62 -32.09 -53.14
CA ALA A 93 15.35 -31.54 -53.61
C ALA A 93 14.16 -32.21 -52.91
N VAL A 94 14.16 -33.54 -52.85
CA VAL A 94 13.10 -34.32 -52.18
C VAL A 94 13.08 -34.02 -50.68
N GLN A 95 14.24 -33.90 -50.03
CA GLN A 95 14.34 -33.50 -48.63
C GLN A 95 13.71 -32.12 -48.38
N ARG A 96 14.06 -31.10 -49.17
CA ARG A 96 13.51 -29.74 -49.01
C ARG A 96 12.00 -29.68 -49.29
N ILE A 97 11.51 -30.45 -50.26
CA ILE A 97 10.06 -30.57 -50.50
C ILE A 97 9.35 -31.18 -49.28
N SER A 98 9.98 -32.12 -48.57
CA SER A 98 9.38 -32.72 -47.37
C SER A 98 9.18 -31.70 -46.22
N GLU A 99 9.95 -30.61 -46.19
CA GLU A 99 9.81 -29.54 -45.19
C GLU A 99 8.50 -28.73 -45.34
N ILE A 100 7.84 -28.80 -46.50
CA ILE A 100 6.53 -28.17 -46.75
C ILE A 100 5.41 -28.87 -45.95
N GLY A 101 5.66 -30.10 -45.50
CA GLY A 101 4.72 -30.91 -44.73
C GLY A 101 3.62 -31.54 -45.58
N ASP A 102 2.44 -31.72 -45.00
CA ASP A 102 1.33 -32.46 -45.59
C ASP A 102 0.84 -31.89 -46.93
N ASP A 103 1.05 -30.59 -47.16
CA ASP A 103 0.66 -29.89 -48.39
C ASP A 103 1.59 -30.15 -49.58
N ALA A 104 2.77 -30.72 -49.36
CA ALA A 104 3.82 -30.86 -50.40
C ALA A 104 3.32 -31.59 -51.65
N SER A 105 2.55 -32.67 -51.47
CA SER A 105 1.96 -33.44 -52.58
C SER A 105 1.04 -32.57 -53.45
N GLN A 106 0.17 -31.79 -52.80
CA GLN A 106 -0.79 -30.92 -53.49
C GLN A 106 -0.09 -29.75 -54.16
N THR A 107 0.91 -29.15 -53.50
CA THR A 107 1.73 -28.06 -54.05
C THR A 107 2.46 -28.51 -55.32
N LEU A 108 3.10 -29.67 -55.31
CA LEU A 108 3.78 -30.20 -56.49
C LEU A 108 2.79 -30.56 -57.62
N ALA A 109 1.60 -31.08 -57.29
CA ALA A 109 0.55 -31.31 -58.29
C ALA A 109 0.07 -30.01 -58.94
N ASN A 110 -0.06 -28.93 -58.16
CA ASN A 110 -0.42 -27.60 -58.68
C ASN A 110 0.66 -27.07 -59.64
N ILE A 111 1.94 -27.21 -59.28
CA ILE A 111 3.08 -26.81 -60.12
C ILE A 111 3.13 -27.66 -61.40
N SER A 112 2.87 -28.97 -61.31
CA SER A 112 2.80 -29.84 -62.48
C SER A 112 1.68 -29.43 -63.45
N ASN A 113 0.54 -28.98 -62.95
CA ASN A 113 -0.57 -28.49 -63.77
C ASN A 113 -0.32 -27.09 -64.35
N SER A 114 0.51 -26.28 -63.67
CA SER A 114 0.90 -24.95 -64.13
C SER A 114 2.42 -24.73 -63.98
N PRO A 115 3.23 -25.31 -64.90
CA PRO A 115 4.69 -25.31 -64.80
C PRO A 115 5.33 -23.94 -64.86
N GLY A 116 4.67 -22.93 -65.45
CA GLY A 116 5.25 -21.60 -65.59
C GLY A 116 6.56 -21.63 -66.38
N SER A 117 7.66 -21.25 -65.74
CA SER A 117 9.03 -21.26 -66.30
C SER A 117 9.88 -22.45 -65.84
N GLN A 118 9.35 -23.30 -64.95
CA GLN A 118 10.07 -24.45 -64.42
C GLN A 118 10.19 -25.55 -65.48
N ASP A 119 11.29 -26.29 -65.43
CA ASP A 119 11.49 -27.44 -66.33
C ASP A 119 10.52 -28.57 -65.99
N ILE A 120 9.75 -29.02 -66.98
CA ILE A 120 8.71 -30.05 -66.83
C ILE A 120 9.33 -31.39 -66.42
N GLU A 121 10.53 -31.70 -66.90
CA GLU A 121 11.21 -32.94 -66.53
C GLU A 121 11.66 -32.89 -65.07
N ALA A 122 12.22 -31.76 -64.63
CA ALA A 122 12.59 -31.52 -63.24
C ALA A 122 11.39 -31.66 -62.29
N ILE A 123 10.23 -31.09 -62.64
CA ILE A 123 9.00 -31.23 -61.87
C ILE A 123 8.61 -32.70 -61.70
N ASN A 124 8.56 -33.45 -62.81
CA ASN A 124 8.12 -34.85 -62.79
C ASN A 124 9.07 -35.74 -62.00
N GLN A 125 10.38 -35.49 -62.09
CA GLN A 125 11.38 -36.26 -61.34
C GLN A 125 11.27 -36.00 -59.84
N VAL A 126 11.16 -34.74 -59.40
CA VAL A 126 10.98 -34.42 -57.97
C VAL A 126 9.66 -34.96 -57.45
N LEU A 127 8.55 -34.78 -58.18
CA LEU A 127 7.23 -35.29 -57.80
C LEU A 127 7.19 -36.81 -57.66
N THR A 128 7.76 -37.53 -58.63
CA THR A 128 7.78 -39.00 -58.61
C THR A 128 8.61 -39.51 -57.44
N ASN A 129 9.80 -38.94 -57.19
CA ASN A 129 10.68 -39.40 -56.12
C ASN A 129 10.19 -39.01 -54.73
N TYR A 130 9.56 -37.85 -54.58
CA TYR A 130 8.84 -37.49 -53.36
C TYR A 130 7.71 -38.48 -53.06
N ASN A 131 6.87 -38.81 -54.06
CA ASN A 131 5.80 -39.79 -53.88
C ASN A 131 6.33 -41.20 -53.56
N ILE A 132 7.45 -41.63 -54.15
CA ILE A 132 8.11 -42.91 -53.82
C ILE A 132 8.58 -42.90 -52.36
N GLN A 133 9.20 -41.80 -51.91
CA GLN A 133 9.67 -41.67 -50.52
C GLN A 133 8.50 -41.72 -49.53
N MET A 134 7.38 -41.07 -49.84
CA MET A 134 6.18 -41.05 -48.99
C MET A 134 5.41 -42.39 -49.03
N ALA A 135 5.40 -43.09 -50.18
CA ALA A 135 4.72 -44.38 -50.35
C ALA A 135 5.51 -45.58 -49.80
N GLY A 136 6.83 -45.46 -49.68
CA GLY A 136 7.73 -46.53 -49.22
C GLY A 136 7.62 -46.88 -47.74
N GLY A 137 6.85 -46.13 -46.94
CA GLY A 137 7.02 -46.10 -45.49
C GLY A 137 8.39 -45.51 -45.16
N LEU A 138 8.46 -44.65 -44.14
CA LEU A 138 9.73 -44.05 -43.74
C LEU A 138 10.79 -45.15 -43.61
N PRO A 139 11.96 -45.08 -44.26
CA PRO A 139 13.15 -45.44 -43.53
C PRO A 139 13.16 -44.49 -42.35
N GLU A 140 13.03 -45.06 -41.16
CA GLU A 140 13.42 -44.41 -39.91
C GLU A 140 14.69 -43.63 -40.21
N ALA A 141 14.58 -42.30 -40.15
CA ALA A 141 15.73 -41.44 -40.32
C ALA A 141 16.73 -41.91 -39.27
N GLU A 142 17.83 -42.53 -39.70
CA GLU A 142 19.03 -42.44 -38.89
C GLU A 142 19.20 -40.96 -38.61
N GLU A 143 19.28 -40.63 -37.32
CA GLU A 143 19.68 -39.32 -36.81
C GLU A 143 21.03 -38.98 -37.44
N GLY A 144 20.99 -38.43 -38.65
CA GLY A 144 22.04 -37.63 -39.20
C GLY A 144 22.16 -36.43 -38.28
N THR A 145 23.19 -36.46 -37.45
CA THR A 145 23.69 -35.33 -36.67
C THR A 145 23.34 -34.03 -37.39
N PRO A 146 22.55 -33.12 -36.79
CA PRO A 146 22.21 -31.85 -37.40
C PRO A 146 23.47 -31.16 -37.93
N PRO A 147 23.41 -30.38 -39.03
CA PRO A 147 24.44 -29.40 -39.28
C PRO A 147 24.59 -28.61 -37.99
N GLN A 148 25.80 -28.67 -37.43
CA GLN A 148 26.19 -27.81 -36.34
C GLN A 148 25.94 -26.39 -36.83
N ALA A 149 24.86 -25.79 -36.36
CA ALA A 149 24.78 -24.35 -36.28
C ALA A 149 26.11 -23.92 -35.65
N GLU A 150 26.84 -23.03 -36.33
CA GLU A 150 27.77 -22.19 -35.60
C GLU A 150 26.94 -21.56 -34.48
N GLU A 151 27.14 -22.11 -33.29
CA GLU A 151 26.79 -21.52 -32.03
C GLU A 151 27.33 -20.09 -32.14
N PRO A 152 26.50 -19.03 -32.12
CA PRO A 152 27.03 -17.79 -31.60
C PRO A 152 27.61 -18.17 -30.26
N ALA A 153 28.93 -18.00 -30.13
CA ALA A 153 29.72 -18.35 -28.97
C ALA A 153 28.87 -18.15 -27.73
N ALA A 154 28.81 -19.18 -26.88
CA ALA A 154 28.17 -19.11 -25.57
C ALA A 154 28.60 -17.80 -24.88
N GLU A 155 27.78 -16.76 -25.01
CA GLU A 155 27.63 -15.80 -23.94
C GLU A 155 27.03 -16.61 -22.81
N GLU A 156 27.75 -16.64 -21.69
CA GLU A 156 27.30 -17.24 -20.45
C GLU A 156 25.80 -17.02 -20.28
N GLY A 157 25.06 -18.10 -20.00
CA GLY A 157 23.61 -18.12 -19.87
C GLY A 157 23.07 -17.03 -18.95
N GLY A 158 22.87 -15.84 -19.51
CA GLY A 158 22.10 -14.77 -18.98
C GLY A 158 20.69 -14.95 -19.48
N LEU A 159 19.77 -15.27 -18.57
CA LEU A 159 18.33 -15.12 -18.78
C LEU A 159 18.08 -13.82 -19.56
N SER A 160 17.39 -13.90 -20.71
CA SER A 160 17.05 -12.72 -21.50
C SER A 160 16.43 -11.64 -20.61
N PRO A 161 16.60 -10.33 -20.87
CA PRO A 161 16.09 -9.27 -20.00
C PRO A 161 14.59 -9.42 -19.69
N VAL A 162 13.83 -10.02 -20.61
CA VAL A 162 12.41 -10.32 -20.45
C VAL A 162 12.18 -11.58 -19.62
N GLY A 163 12.99 -12.63 -19.80
CA GLY A 163 12.93 -13.85 -18.98
C GLY A 163 13.36 -13.64 -17.53
N THR A 164 14.43 -12.87 -17.29
CA THR A 164 14.82 -12.43 -15.94
C THR A 164 13.72 -11.58 -15.32
N PHE A 165 13.13 -10.65 -16.06
CA PHE A 165 12.06 -9.80 -15.54
C PHE A 165 10.79 -10.59 -15.18
N MET A 166 10.39 -11.56 -16.01
CA MET A 166 9.23 -12.42 -15.73
C MET A 166 9.45 -13.35 -14.54
N ILE A 167 10.65 -13.93 -14.40
CA ILE A 167 11.01 -14.74 -13.23
C ILE A 167 11.13 -13.87 -11.98
N ALA A 168 11.69 -12.66 -12.09
CA ALA A 168 11.79 -11.71 -10.99
C ALA A 168 10.40 -11.23 -10.52
N CYS A 169 9.49 -10.90 -11.45
CA CYS A 169 8.11 -10.55 -11.13
C CYS A 169 7.32 -11.72 -10.54
N GLY A 170 7.51 -12.93 -11.07
CA GLY A 170 6.93 -14.15 -10.50
C GLY A 170 7.42 -14.40 -9.09
N ALA A 171 8.73 -14.33 -8.85
CA ALA A 171 9.32 -14.46 -7.53
C ALA A 171 8.84 -13.37 -6.55
N LEU A 172 8.74 -12.11 -6.99
CA LEU A 172 8.20 -11.02 -6.18
C LEU A 172 6.71 -11.23 -5.82
N SER A 173 5.92 -11.75 -6.76
CA SER A 173 4.51 -12.06 -6.51
C SER A 173 4.36 -13.19 -5.47
N ILE A 174 5.22 -14.21 -5.54
CA ILE A 174 5.24 -15.32 -4.58
C ILE A 174 5.70 -14.82 -3.21
N ILE A 175 6.74 -13.98 -3.15
CA ILE A 175 7.23 -13.38 -1.90
C ILE A 175 6.16 -12.51 -1.25
N THR A 176 5.44 -11.69 -2.03
CA THR A 176 4.36 -10.85 -1.48
C THR A 176 3.18 -11.68 -1.00
N VAL A 177 2.81 -12.77 -1.68
CA VAL A 177 1.77 -13.70 -1.22
C VAL A 177 2.21 -14.44 0.05
N ILE A 178 3.45 -14.92 0.12
CA ILE A 178 4.00 -15.58 1.31
C ILE A 178 4.08 -14.59 2.48
N LEU A 179 4.52 -13.34 2.24
CA LEU A 179 4.60 -12.31 3.26
C LEU A 179 3.21 -11.91 3.75
N ALA A 180 2.24 -11.75 2.85
CA ALA A 180 0.86 -11.47 3.20
C ALA A 180 0.24 -12.63 4.00
N PHE A 181 0.48 -13.87 3.58
CA PHE A 181 0.04 -15.07 4.31
C PHE A 181 0.71 -15.17 5.68
N TYR A 182 2.01 -14.89 5.78
CA TYR A 182 2.75 -14.87 7.04
C TYR A 182 2.25 -13.77 7.98
N ILE A 183 2.01 -12.55 7.48
CA ILE A 183 1.44 -11.45 8.26
C ILE A 183 0.02 -11.79 8.71
N PHE A 184 -0.80 -12.36 7.82
CA PHE A 184 -2.16 -12.78 8.14
C PHE A 184 -2.18 -13.90 9.20
N TRP A 185 -1.37 -14.93 9.02
CA TRP A 185 -1.22 -16.03 9.97
C TRP A 185 -0.66 -15.55 11.30
N ARG A 186 0.31 -14.63 11.27
CA ARG A 186 0.84 -13.98 12.48
C ARG A 186 -0.21 -13.12 13.17
N ARG A 187 -1.03 -12.36 12.44
CA ARG A 187 -2.14 -11.57 13.03
C ARG A 187 -3.25 -12.46 13.58
N GLN A 188 -3.49 -13.63 13.01
CA GLN A 188 -4.49 -14.57 13.50
C GLN A 188 -4.00 -15.36 14.73
N ASN A 189 -2.70 -15.61 14.82
CA ASN A 189 -2.06 -16.30 15.96
C ASN A 189 -1.57 -15.35 17.06
N GLN A 190 -1.50 -14.05 16.80
CA GLN A 190 -1.38 -13.04 17.84
C GLN A 190 -2.76 -12.89 18.47
N GLY A 191 -2.88 -13.21 19.76
CA GLY A 191 -4.08 -12.89 20.53
C GLY A 191 -4.42 -11.40 20.44
N PRO A 192 -5.61 -10.97 20.89
CA PRO A 192 -5.96 -9.55 20.94
C PRO A 192 -4.78 -8.77 21.51
N ILE A 193 -4.27 -7.78 20.77
CA ILE A 193 -3.27 -6.86 21.31
C ILE A 193 -4.01 -6.14 22.43
N GLU A 194 -3.75 -6.56 23.67
CA GLU A 194 -4.27 -5.83 24.82
C GLU A 194 -3.76 -4.39 24.69
N PRO A 195 -4.66 -3.39 24.70
CA PRO A 195 -4.25 -2.01 24.53
C PRO A 195 -3.23 -1.67 25.61
N SER A 196 -2.16 -0.97 25.24
CA SER A 196 -1.18 -0.50 26.22
C SER A 196 -1.86 0.39 27.26
N THR A 197 -1.27 0.48 28.44
CA THR A 197 -1.68 1.40 29.51
C THR A 197 -1.85 2.83 28.98
N ALA A 198 -0.88 3.33 28.21
CA ALA A 198 -0.96 4.62 27.53
C ALA A 198 -2.15 4.74 26.55
N ALA A 199 -2.45 3.70 25.77
CA ALA A 199 -3.59 3.71 24.84
C ALA A 199 -4.93 3.76 25.59
N MET A 200 -5.05 3.00 26.68
CA MET A 200 -6.23 3.05 27.56
C MET A 200 -6.36 4.45 28.20
N ALA A 201 -5.25 5.03 28.67
CA ALA A 201 -5.25 6.35 29.29
C ALA A 201 -5.72 7.44 28.32
N GLN A 202 -5.31 7.36 27.05
CA GLN A 202 -5.78 8.28 26.01
C GLN A 202 -7.28 8.12 25.70
N GLU A 203 -7.82 6.90 25.77
CA GLU A 203 -9.26 6.68 25.65
C GLU A 203 -10.03 7.29 26.84
N PHE A 204 -9.51 7.14 28.06
CA PHE A 204 -10.05 7.81 29.24
C PHE A 204 -10.07 9.33 29.07
N SER A 205 -8.95 9.95 28.68
CA SER A 205 -8.88 11.39 28.45
C SER A 205 -9.91 11.92 27.46
N ARG A 206 -10.24 11.13 26.41
CA ARG A 206 -11.27 11.50 25.43
C ARG A 206 -12.70 11.35 25.95
N SER A 207 -12.90 10.48 26.94
CA SER A 207 -14.22 10.21 27.54
C SER A 207 -14.61 11.20 28.63
N VAL A 208 -13.64 11.92 29.19
CA VAL A 208 -13.86 12.90 30.26
C VAL A 208 -14.30 14.23 29.66
N GLU A 209 -15.39 14.79 30.20
CA GLU A 209 -15.93 16.07 29.76
C GLU A 209 -14.99 17.21 30.16
N GLN A 210 -14.66 18.06 29.18
CA GLN A 210 -13.85 19.27 29.40
C GLN A 210 -14.70 20.36 30.06
N THR A 211 -14.04 21.20 30.86
CA THR A 211 -14.68 22.37 31.47
C THR A 211 -15.08 23.37 30.41
N ASP A 212 -16.36 23.77 30.44
CA ASP A 212 -16.81 24.94 29.69
C ASP A 212 -16.47 26.22 30.48
N TYR A 213 -15.25 26.73 30.27
CA TYR A 213 -14.78 27.95 30.91
C TYR A 213 -15.61 29.19 30.50
N VAL A 214 -16.19 29.20 29.31
CA VAL A 214 -17.03 30.30 28.83
C VAL A 214 -18.35 30.32 29.59
N ALA A 215 -18.97 29.16 29.84
CA ALA A 215 -20.16 29.05 30.67
C ALA A 215 -19.91 29.46 32.14
N LEU A 216 -18.67 29.32 32.62
CA LEU A 216 -18.23 29.78 33.94
C LEU A 216 -17.88 31.29 33.98
N GLY A 217 -17.98 31.99 32.85
CA GLY A 217 -17.73 33.43 32.76
C GLY A 217 -16.26 33.82 32.56
N ALA A 218 -15.38 32.87 32.23
CA ALA A 218 -14.01 33.15 31.80
C ALA A 218 -13.94 33.35 30.28
N ASP A 219 -12.83 33.91 29.80
CA ASP A 219 -12.56 34.02 28.37
C ASP A 219 -12.36 32.63 27.75
N GLN A 220 -12.51 32.52 26.42
CA GLN A 220 -12.23 31.28 25.71
C GLN A 220 -10.72 30.97 25.79
N PRO A 221 -10.30 29.80 26.31
CA PRO A 221 -8.90 29.40 26.26
C PRO A 221 -8.40 29.28 24.82
N LEU A 222 -7.14 29.66 24.60
CA LEU A 222 -6.41 29.45 23.35
C LEU A 222 -6.36 27.97 23.00
N ALA A 223 -6.13 27.13 24.00
CA ALA A 223 -6.09 25.70 23.87
C ALA A 223 -6.46 25.01 25.19
N GLN A 224 -7.00 23.80 25.07
CA GLN A 224 -7.48 23.00 26.18
C GLN A 224 -7.24 21.53 25.91
N TRP A 225 -6.57 20.85 26.84
CA TRP A 225 -6.22 19.44 26.73
C TRP A 225 -6.63 18.67 27.98
N MET A 226 -6.87 17.38 27.79
CA MET A 226 -7.10 16.42 28.87
C MET A 226 -6.01 15.36 28.76
N THR A 227 -5.25 15.17 29.83
CA THR A 227 -4.26 14.10 29.93
C THR A 227 -4.58 13.21 31.12
N THR A 228 -4.30 11.92 30.97
CA THR A 228 -4.54 10.92 32.00
C THR A 228 -3.32 10.03 32.10
N TYR A 229 -2.80 9.87 33.30
CA TYR A 229 -1.88 8.81 33.66
C TYR A 229 -2.66 7.60 34.20
N LEU A 230 -2.23 6.41 33.82
CA LEU A 230 -2.63 5.14 34.43
C LEU A 230 -1.39 4.40 34.92
N VAL A 231 -1.52 3.69 36.04
CA VAL A 231 -0.42 2.86 36.54
C VAL A 231 0.08 1.88 35.47
N GLY A 232 1.40 1.78 35.35
CA GLY A 232 2.06 1.03 34.29
C GLY A 232 2.29 1.80 33.00
N ASP A 233 1.97 3.10 32.96
CA ASP A 233 2.58 4.01 31.99
C ASP A 233 3.87 4.62 32.57
N ASP A 234 4.93 3.81 32.60
CA ASP A 234 6.21 4.16 33.25
C ASP A 234 7.02 5.24 32.50
N LEU A 235 6.53 5.66 31.34
CA LEU A 235 7.10 6.67 30.45
C LEU A 235 6.17 7.87 30.24
N PHE A 236 5.14 8.03 31.08
CA PHE A 236 4.20 9.13 30.99
C PHE A 236 4.91 10.50 31.06
N ASP A 237 4.82 11.23 29.94
CA ASP A 237 5.41 12.55 29.73
C ASP A 237 4.70 13.23 28.54
N ASP A 238 3.48 13.70 28.79
CA ASP A 238 2.63 14.33 27.78
C ASP A 238 3.02 15.81 27.60
N SER A 239 3.23 16.21 26.34
CA SER A 239 3.55 17.59 25.96
C SER A 239 2.63 18.08 24.85
N PHE A 240 2.23 19.36 24.93
CA PHE A 240 1.28 20.00 24.05
C PHE A 240 1.78 21.38 23.60
N SER A 241 1.86 21.57 22.28
CA SER A 241 2.21 22.85 21.70
C SER A 241 1.06 23.85 21.80
N ILE A 242 1.37 25.07 22.21
CA ILE A 242 0.43 26.19 22.29
C ILE A 242 0.70 27.11 21.10
N ASP A 243 -0.24 27.12 20.15
CA ASP A 243 -0.19 27.97 18.96
C ASP A 243 -1.28 29.05 19.01
N SER A 244 -1.01 30.19 18.37
CA SER A 244 -2.02 31.23 18.17
C SER A 244 -3.06 30.81 17.13
N ALA A 245 -4.15 31.59 17.03
CA ALA A 245 -5.20 31.35 16.03
C ALA A 245 -4.72 31.36 14.56
N ILE A 246 -3.53 31.94 14.28
CA ILE A 246 -2.91 31.94 12.95
C ILE A 246 -1.81 30.88 12.80
N GLY A 247 -1.63 30.00 13.79
CA GLY A 247 -0.63 28.93 13.79
C GLY A 247 0.78 29.37 14.15
N GLU A 248 0.93 30.51 14.82
CA GLU A 248 2.24 30.94 15.35
C GLU A 248 2.47 30.29 16.71
N PHE A 249 3.60 29.58 16.85
CA PHE A 249 4.03 29.02 18.14
C PHE A 249 4.09 30.11 19.21
N MET A 250 3.46 29.87 20.37
CA MET A 250 3.46 30.76 21.53
C MET A 250 4.19 30.15 22.73
N GLY A 251 4.16 28.82 22.86
CA GLY A 251 4.76 28.11 23.98
C GLY A 251 4.41 26.64 23.97
N GLU A 252 4.70 25.96 25.08
CA GLU A 252 4.42 24.54 25.25
C GLU A 252 4.03 24.28 26.71
N CYS A 253 3.16 23.32 26.95
CA CYS A 253 2.85 22.86 28.30
C CYS A 253 2.74 21.35 28.36
N GLY A 254 2.84 20.78 29.56
CA GLY A 254 2.81 19.34 29.69
C GLY A 254 2.68 18.85 31.13
N VAL A 255 2.57 17.53 31.23
CA VAL A 255 2.56 16.79 32.50
C VAL A 255 3.48 15.57 32.38
N GLY A 256 4.43 15.47 33.30
CA GLY A 256 5.38 14.36 33.36
C GLY A 256 5.51 13.75 34.75
N ILE A 257 6.13 12.58 34.84
CA ILE A 257 6.44 11.92 36.12
C ILE A 257 7.56 12.68 36.83
N ALA A 258 7.27 13.21 38.03
CA ALA A 258 8.28 13.90 38.85
C ALA A 258 8.96 12.98 39.87
N GLU A 259 8.23 12.03 40.46
CA GLU A 259 8.73 11.15 41.52
C GLU A 259 8.02 9.79 41.50
N THR A 260 8.74 8.76 41.92
CA THR A 260 8.20 7.42 42.14
C THR A 260 8.58 6.92 43.53
N ILE A 261 7.74 6.07 44.12
CA ILE A 261 7.98 5.47 45.43
C ILE A 261 8.15 3.94 45.33
N GLY A 262 9.00 3.38 46.19
CA GLY A 262 9.22 1.94 46.24
C GLY A 262 10.14 1.43 45.13
N VAL A 263 10.05 0.13 44.87
CA VAL A 263 10.87 -0.57 43.87
C VAL A 263 10.00 -1.57 43.11
N GLY A 264 10.35 -1.84 41.85
CA GLY A 264 9.66 -2.81 41.00
C GLY A 264 8.90 -2.17 39.84
N GLU A 265 8.37 -3.04 38.97
CA GLU A 265 7.53 -2.65 37.83
C GLU A 265 6.09 -3.13 38.06
N PRO A 266 5.07 -2.35 37.65
CA PRO A 266 5.18 -1.00 37.12
C PRO A 266 5.63 0.01 38.17
N LYS A 267 6.26 1.11 37.73
CA LYS A 267 6.64 2.22 38.60
C LYS A 267 5.42 2.79 39.31
N ARG A 268 5.60 3.12 40.58
CA ARG A 268 4.54 3.68 41.43
C ARG A 268 4.75 5.17 41.54
N VAL A 269 4.10 5.92 40.66
CA VAL A 269 4.24 7.39 40.56
C VAL A 269 3.60 8.09 41.75
N SER A 270 4.38 8.86 42.50
CA SER A 270 3.96 9.56 43.72
C SER A 270 3.83 11.08 43.53
N ALA A 271 4.36 11.64 42.44
CA ALA A 271 4.20 13.04 42.06
C ALA A 271 4.35 13.24 40.55
N PHE A 272 3.67 14.27 40.03
CA PHE A 272 3.75 14.73 38.64
C PHE A 272 4.28 16.16 38.59
N GLU A 273 5.05 16.50 37.57
CA GLU A 273 5.37 17.88 37.24
C GLU A 273 4.41 18.36 36.16
N VAL A 274 3.78 19.51 36.42
CA VAL A 274 2.96 20.25 35.48
C VAL A 274 3.73 21.51 35.13
N TRP A 275 3.99 21.75 33.86
CA TRP A 275 4.89 22.82 33.44
C TRP A 275 4.31 23.64 32.30
N LEU A 276 4.74 24.91 32.24
CA LEU A 276 4.38 25.88 31.20
C LEU A 276 5.65 26.60 30.74
N PHE A 277 5.91 26.50 29.44
CA PHE A 277 6.94 27.23 28.72
C PHE A 277 6.29 28.26 27.78
N ASP A 278 6.89 29.43 27.69
CA ASP A 278 6.46 30.55 26.85
C ASP A 278 7.64 30.99 25.98
N LYS A 279 7.44 31.18 24.68
CA LYS A 279 8.51 31.60 23.78
C LYS A 279 9.15 32.94 24.17
N ASN A 280 8.39 33.79 24.86
CA ASN A 280 8.79 35.13 25.29
C ASN A 280 9.38 35.13 26.72
N ASP A 281 9.42 33.96 27.38
CA ASP A 281 9.97 33.78 28.72
C ASP A 281 11.03 32.67 28.72
N ILE A 282 12.24 32.98 29.18
CA ILE A 282 13.32 31.99 29.22
C ILE A 282 13.16 30.96 30.35
N GLN A 283 12.22 31.19 31.27
CA GLN A 283 11.97 30.31 32.41
C GLN A 283 10.70 29.50 32.22
N THR A 284 10.83 28.17 32.35
CA THR A 284 9.68 27.28 32.48
C THR A 284 9.13 27.37 33.90
N VAL A 285 7.84 27.67 34.02
CA VAL A 285 7.14 27.63 35.30
C VAL A 285 6.70 26.20 35.54
N THR A 286 7.04 25.63 36.70
CA THR A 286 6.74 24.25 37.04
C THR A 286 6.06 24.15 38.41
N LYS A 287 5.01 23.33 38.48
CA LYS A 287 4.36 22.91 39.72
C LYS A 287 4.45 21.41 39.87
N VAL A 288 4.67 20.95 41.09
CA VAL A 288 4.78 19.51 41.38
C VAL A 288 3.54 19.08 42.13
N VAL A 289 2.65 18.36 41.45
CA VAL A 289 1.42 17.79 42.00
C VAL A 289 1.75 16.47 42.70
N MET A 290 1.53 16.41 44.01
CA MET A 290 2.02 15.35 44.89
C MET A 290 0.89 14.54 45.51
N SER A 291 1.13 13.24 45.69
CA SER A 291 0.29 12.39 46.54
C SER A 291 0.26 12.88 47.99
N ALA A 292 -0.75 12.44 48.75
CA ALA A 292 -0.87 12.78 50.17
C ALA A 292 0.37 12.36 50.96
N HIS A 293 0.90 11.16 50.70
CA HIS A 293 2.11 10.70 51.37
C HIS A 293 3.32 11.58 51.03
N ALA A 294 3.55 11.84 49.74
CA ALA A 294 4.71 12.62 49.30
C ALA A 294 4.66 14.07 49.81
N HIS A 295 3.48 14.68 49.86
CA HIS A 295 3.30 16.05 50.35
C HIS A 295 3.50 16.18 51.87
N ASN A 296 3.12 15.15 52.64
CA ASN A 296 3.25 15.12 54.09
C ASN A 296 4.63 14.67 54.59
N ASP A 297 5.49 14.13 53.72
CA ASP A 297 6.88 13.83 54.03
C ASP A 297 7.79 15.03 53.71
N ASP A 298 8.32 15.69 54.74
CA ASP A 298 9.12 16.90 54.60
C ASP A 298 10.34 16.70 53.70
N ALA A 299 11.03 15.56 53.81
CA ALA A 299 12.21 15.26 53.00
C ALA A 299 11.88 15.13 51.50
N THR A 300 10.75 14.48 51.18
CA THR A 300 10.28 14.34 49.79
C THR A 300 9.75 15.66 49.25
N ARG A 301 8.97 16.40 50.05
CA ARG A 301 8.48 17.73 49.66
C ARG A 301 9.62 18.71 49.39
N ASP A 302 10.63 18.76 50.25
CA ASP A 302 11.79 19.66 50.08
C ASP A 302 12.62 19.29 48.84
N ARG A 303 12.78 17.99 48.56
CA ARG A 303 13.42 17.52 47.33
C ARG A 303 12.63 17.93 46.08
N LEU A 304 11.31 17.79 46.12
CA LEU A 304 10.45 18.13 44.98
C LEU A 304 10.26 19.64 44.80
N ALA A 305 10.39 20.43 45.87
CA ALA A 305 10.41 21.89 45.81
C ALA A 305 11.58 22.44 44.94
N ALA A 306 12.64 21.65 44.74
CA ALA A 306 13.73 22.00 43.83
C ALA A 306 13.35 21.89 42.34
N LYS A 307 12.28 21.15 42.01
CA LYS A 307 11.77 20.99 40.63
C LYS A 307 10.67 22.01 40.30
N GLY A 308 9.86 22.38 41.28
CA GLY A 308 8.75 23.33 41.09
C GLY A 308 7.97 23.54 42.38
N GLU A 309 6.94 24.39 42.33
CA GLU A 309 6.08 24.67 43.49
C GLU A 309 5.32 23.40 43.93
N PRO A 310 5.48 22.91 45.18
CA PRO A 310 4.75 21.74 45.66
C PRO A 310 3.25 22.00 45.81
N ILE A 311 2.42 21.14 45.21
CA ILE A 311 0.96 21.20 45.24
C ILE A 311 0.42 19.86 45.74
N PHE A 312 -0.37 19.87 46.82
CA PHE A 312 -1.10 18.68 47.24
C PHE A 312 -2.22 18.33 46.23
N ALA A 313 -2.26 17.09 45.74
CA ALA A 313 -3.25 16.63 44.77
C ALA A 313 -4.63 16.34 45.40
N GLU A 314 -5.67 16.99 44.91
CA GLU A 314 -7.06 16.77 45.32
C GLU A 314 -7.99 16.90 44.10
N PRO A 315 -9.03 16.04 43.94
CA PRO A 315 -10.02 16.20 42.89
C PRO A 315 -10.68 17.58 42.92
N GLY A 316 -10.85 18.18 41.75
CA GLY A 316 -11.39 19.53 41.55
C GLY A 316 -10.41 20.66 41.86
N LYS A 317 -9.20 20.37 42.36
CA LYS A 317 -8.23 21.41 42.67
C LYS A 317 -7.66 22.02 41.40
N GLU A 318 -7.63 23.34 41.37
CA GLU A 318 -7.03 24.14 40.31
C GLU A 318 -5.72 24.76 40.80
N THR A 319 -4.72 24.79 39.93
CA THR A 319 -3.49 25.53 40.14
C THR A 319 -3.12 26.30 38.90
N VAL A 320 -2.62 27.52 39.09
CA VAL A 320 -2.35 28.46 38.00
C VAL A 320 -0.86 28.61 37.78
N LEU A 321 -0.41 28.42 36.54
CA LEU A 321 0.95 28.67 36.08
C LEU A 321 0.93 29.91 35.18
N GLU A 322 1.82 30.87 35.46
CA GLU A 322 1.85 32.15 34.74
C GLU A 322 3.25 32.48 34.27
N THR A 323 3.39 32.78 32.98
CA THR A 323 4.60 33.32 32.37
C THR A 323 4.38 34.81 32.03
N ALA A 324 5.28 35.36 31.22
CA ALA A 324 5.14 36.70 30.66
C ALA A 324 3.86 36.89 29.83
N THR A 325 3.53 35.96 28.92
CA THR A 325 2.45 36.11 27.93
C THR A 325 1.40 35.01 27.96
N LEU A 326 1.59 33.97 28.79
CA LEU A 326 0.65 32.86 28.92
C LEU A 326 0.22 32.68 30.38
N GLN A 327 -1.02 32.24 30.55
CA GLN A 327 -1.56 31.77 31.81
C GLN A 327 -2.21 30.41 31.57
N MET A 328 -1.84 29.41 32.36
CA MET A 328 -2.42 28.08 32.31
C MET A 328 -3.10 27.75 33.64
N VAL A 329 -4.32 27.25 33.57
CA VAL A 329 -4.99 26.57 34.69
C VAL A 329 -4.82 25.07 34.48
N ALA A 330 -4.21 24.42 35.47
CA ALA A 330 -4.16 22.97 35.57
C ALA A 330 -5.17 22.51 36.64
N ARG A 331 -6.19 21.76 36.22
CA ARG A 331 -7.25 21.24 37.08
C ARG A 331 -7.13 19.73 37.22
N ILE A 332 -7.05 19.25 38.46
CA ILE A 332 -7.13 17.82 38.75
C ILE A 332 -8.60 17.42 38.62
N VAL A 333 -8.97 16.77 37.52
CA VAL A 333 -10.37 16.42 37.25
C VAL A 333 -10.78 15.19 38.05
N ASP A 334 -9.93 14.18 38.05
CA ASP A 334 -10.17 12.92 38.74
C ASP A 334 -8.83 12.28 39.14
N MET A 335 -8.83 11.55 40.24
CA MET A 335 -7.66 10.81 40.69
C MET A 335 -8.06 9.66 41.61
N SER A 336 -7.29 8.59 41.56
CA SER A 336 -7.39 7.48 42.50
C SER A 336 -6.00 7.03 42.92
N TYR A 337 -5.84 6.74 44.20
CA TYR A 337 -4.63 6.12 44.72
C TYR A 337 -4.64 4.62 44.43
N GLY A 338 -3.46 4.05 44.26
CA GLY A 338 -3.32 2.60 44.18
C GLY A 338 -3.23 1.96 45.56
N ASP A 339 -3.65 0.71 45.63
CA ASP A 339 -3.57 -0.12 46.84
C ASP A 339 -2.32 -1.01 46.80
N GLY A 340 -1.86 -1.46 47.96
CA GLY A 340 -0.78 -2.46 48.03
C GLY A 340 0.03 -2.43 49.32
N ALA A 341 1.28 -2.88 49.22
CA ALA A 341 2.21 -2.97 50.35
C ALA A 341 2.95 -1.66 50.66
N LEU A 342 2.79 -0.63 49.82
CA LEU A 342 3.33 0.71 50.05
C LEU A 342 2.44 1.49 51.03
N PRO A 343 2.94 2.58 51.64
CA PRO A 343 2.12 3.42 52.50
C PRO A 343 0.83 3.86 51.82
N GLU A 344 -0.24 4.05 52.58
CA GLU A 344 -1.53 4.50 52.05
C GLU A 344 -1.38 5.85 51.32
N GLN A 345 -2.14 6.01 50.24
CA GLN A 345 -2.19 7.25 49.45
C GLN A 345 -0.81 7.74 48.99
N SER A 346 0.08 6.80 48.66
CA SER A 346 1.47 7.10 48.30
C SER A 346 1.77 7.16 46.81
N PHE A 347 0.96 6.52 45.99
CA PHE A 347 1.10 6.57 44.54
C PHE A 347 -0.27 6.54 43.86
N PHE A 348 -0.32 7.09 42.66
CA PHE A 348 -1.54 7.17 41.88
C PHE A 348 -1.76 5.89 41.06
N GLU A 349 -2.98 5.37 41.10
CA GLU A 349 -3.47 4.37 40.15
C GLU A 349 -3.90 5.07 38.84
N ARG A 350 -4.53 6.23 38.98
CA ARG A 350 -5.00 7.10 37.89
C ARG A 350 -4.94 8.55 38.31
N MET A 351 -4.54 9.41 37.37
CA MET A 351 -4.52 10.86 37.54
C MET A 351 -4.97 11.50 36.23
N THR A 352 -6.07 12.25 36.25
CA THR A 352 -6.56 12.99 35.08
C THR A 352 -6.47 14.48 35.35
N ILE A 353 -5.74 15.18 34.47
CA ILE A 353 -5.49 16.61 34.58
C ILE A 353 -5.97 17.28 33.29
N GLU A 354 -6.73 18.35 33.48
CA GLU A 354 -7.12 19.25 32.42
C GLU A 354 -6.19 20.47 32.42
N LEU A 355 -5.66 20.81 31.25
CA LEU A 355 -4.83 21.98 31.03
C LEU A 355 -5.60 22.95 30.14
N ALA A 356 -5.86 24.16 30.61
CA ALA A 356 -6.46 25.22 29.81
C ALA A 356 -5.54 26.44 29.81
N VAL A 357 -5.28 27.02 28.63
CA VAL A 357 -4.29 28.08 28.44
C VAL A 357 -4.94 29.31 27.83
N TRP A 358 -4.61 30.49 28.38
CA TRP A 358 -5.02 31.80 27.88
C TRP A 358 -3.79 32.66 27.55
N SER A 359 -3.99 33.61 26.64
CA SER A 359 -3.05 34.71 26.47
C SER A 359 -3.18 35.66 27.65
N LYS A 360 -2.06 35.98 28.29
CA LYS A 360 -1.97 37.02 29.30
C LYS A 360 -1.68 38.35 28.60
N VAL A 361 -2.50 39.37 28.91
CA VAL A 361 -2.42 40.72 28.32
C VAL A 361 -1.52 41.63 29.13
#